data_AF-A0A0B3AWX4-F1
#
_entry.id   AF-A0A0B3AWX4-F1
#
_cell.length_a   1.000
_cell.length_b   1.000
_cell.length_c   1.000
_cell.angle_alpha   90.00
_cell.angle_beta   90.00
_cell.angle_gamma   90.00
#
_symmetry.space_group_name_H-M   'P 1'
#
loop_
_entity.id
_entity.type
_entity.pdbx_description
1 polymer ?
#
loop_
_entity_poly.entity_id
_entity_poly.type
_entity_poly.pdbx_seq_one_letter_code
_entity_poly.pdbx_strand_id
1 'polypeptide(L)'
;MKKIGFNLGNHKDKETIYDSYIGKAGIYICGNLSVKGVFVKINTDEKYIAIKPSIVNLGSELRLETEEPTILSLPQSGIISRVPLKMEDLERIVKEQVIKKK
;
A
#
# COMPACT_ATOMS: atom_id res chain seq x y z
N MET A 1 8.99 -10.48 -11.36
CA MET A 1 8.87 -9.98 -9.96
C MET A 1 7.82 -10.83 -9.24
N LYS A 2 8.12 -11.36 -8.05
CA LYS A 2 7.21 -12.26 -7.30
C LYS A 2 6.11 -11.44 -6.63
N LYS A 3 4.86 -11.65 -7.03
CA LYS A 3 3.67 -11.04 -6.42
C LYS A 3 3.33 -11.84 -5.16
N ILE A 4 3.33 -11.18 -4.00
CA ILE A 4 2.98 -11.85 -2.73
C ILE A 4 1.56 -11.40 -2.37
N GLY A 5 0.62 -12.34 -2.43
CA GLY A 5 -0.77 -12.16 -2.02
C GLY A 5 -1.03 -12.83 -0.68
N PHE A 6 -1.87 -12.23 0.15
CA PHE A 6 -2.27 -12.80 1.44
C PHE A 6 -3.78 -12.68 1.63
N ASN A 7 -4.37 -13.62 2.38
CA ASN A 7 -5.79 -13.64 2.72
C ASN A 7 -5.93 -13.38 4.22
N LEU A 8 -6.59 -12.28 4.56
CA LEU A 8 -6.76 -11.80 5.93
C LEU A 8 -7.82 -12.55 6.75
N GLY A 9 -8.51 -13.52 6.14
CA GLY A 9 -9.50 -14.36 6.83
C GLY A 9 -8.90 -15.37 7.82
N ASN A 10 -7.58 -15.58 7.81
CA ASN A 10 -6.89 -16.50 8.71
C ASN A 10 -6.11 -15.74 9.79
N HIS A 11 -6.51 -15.91 11.06
CA HIS A 11 -5.87 -15.26 12.22
C HIS A 11 -4.38 -15.58 12.39
N LYS A 12 -3.90 -16.73 11.85
CA LYS A 12 -2.48 -17.12 11.87
C LYS A 12 -1.58 -16.24 10.98
N ASP A 13 -2.17 -15.41 10.11
CA ASP A 13 -1.42 -14.59 9.16
C ASP A 13 -1.14 -13.16 9.67
N LYS A 14 -1.66 -12.75 10.84
CA LYS A 14 -1.47 -11.37 11.33
C LYS A 14 0.01 -11.04 11.59
N GLU A 15 0.72 -11.84 12.37
CA GLU A 15 2.17 -11.64 12.63
C GLU A 15 2.98 -11.69 11.34
N THR A 16 2.72 -12.68 10.49
CA THR A 16 3.38 -12.82 9.17
C THR A 16 3.19 -11.57 8.30
N ILE A 17 1.99 -10.97 8.32
CA ILE A 17 1.70 -9.73 7.59
C ILE A 17 2.41 -8.53 8.22
N TYR A 18 2.43 -8.44 9.56
CA TYR A 18 3.18 -7.40 10.24
C TYR A 18 4.67 -7.45 9.84
N ASP A 19 5.31 -8.60 10.00
CA ASP A 19 6.75 -8.77 9.73
C ASP A 19 7.12 -8.59 8.24
N SER A 20 6.24 -9.08 7.36
CA SER A 20 6.53 -9.09 5.92
C SER A 20 6.25 -7.76 5.22
N TYR A 21 5.41 -6.90 5.80
CA TYR A 21 4.88 -5.73 5.10
C TYR A 21 5.08 -4.41 5.84
N ILE A 22 4.98 -4.36 7.17
CA ILE A 22 5.11 -3.10 7.92
C ILE A 22 6.51 -2.51 7.71
N GLY A 23 6.55 -1.20 7.46
CA GLY A 23 7.79 -0.46 7.17
C GLY A 23 8.37 -0.76 5.79
N LYS A 24 7.73 -1.59 4.96
CA LYS A 24 8.25 -1.93 3.65
C LYS A 24 7.62 -1.09 2.55
N ALA A 25 8.47 -0.51 1.71
CA ALA A 25 8.05 0.13 0.48
C ALA A 25 7.53 -0.91 -0.52
N GLY A 26 6.48 -0.53 -1.25
CA GLY A 26 5.87 -1.38 -2.25
C GLY A 26 4.78 -0.70 -3.04
N ILE A 27 4.34 -1.39 -4.09
CA ILE A 27 3.09 -1.13 -4.78
C ILE A 27 2.07 -2.12 -4.24
N TYR A 28 1.07 -1.59 -3.54
CA TYR A 28 -0.04 -2.31 -2.94
C TYR A 28 -1.23 -2.26 -3.88
N ILE A 29 -1.73 -3.42 -4.27
CA ILE A 29 -2.79 -3.55 -5.27
C ILE A 29 -4.00 -4.21 -4.62
N CYS A 30 -5.15 -3.55 -4.77
CA CYS A 30 -6.44 -3.99 -4.27
C CYS A 30 -7.52 -3.71 -5.33
N GLY A 31 -7.98 -4.75 -6.03
CA GLY A 31 -8.87 -4.60 -7.18
C GLY A 31 -8.22 -3.73 -8.27
N ASN A 32 -8.91 -2.65 -8.68
CA ASN A 32 -8.42 -1.68 -9.67
C ASN A 32 -7.57 -0.56 -9.06
N LEU A 33 -7.44 -0.54 -7.73
CA LEU A 33 -6.69 0.48 -7.00
C LEU A 33 -5.25 0.02 -6.81
N SER A 34 -4.29 0.90 -7.10
CA SER A 34 -2.90 0.67 -6.75
C SER A 34 -2.33 1.86 -5.98
N VAL A 35 -1.59 1.57 -4.92
CA VAL A 35 -0.98 2.56 -4.04
C VAL A 35 0.50 2.26 -3.89
N LYS A 36 1.35 3.21 -4.26
CA LYS A 36 2.80 3.13 -4.04
C LYS A 36 3.11 3.83 -2.73
N GLY A 37 3.76 3.16 -1.80
CA GLY A 37 4.14 3.80 -0.53
C GLY A 37 4.75 2.83 0.46
N VAL A 38 4.88 3.25 1.72
CA VAL A 38 5.28 2.37 2.82
C VAL A 38 4.04 1.95 3.59
N PHE A 39 3.91 0.65 3.85
CA PHE A 39 2.84 0.14 4.69
C PHE A 39 3.15 0.48 6.14
N VAL A 40 2.24 1.21 6.80
CA VAL A 40 2.47 1.70 8.18
C VAL A 40 1.57 1.07 9.22
N LYS A 41 0.38 0.59 8.84
CA LYS A 41 -0.58 -0.01 9.78
C LYS A 41 -1.52 -0.96 9.09
N ILE A 42 -1.94 -2.01 9.80
CA ILE A 42 -3.08 -2.85 9.44
C ILE A 42 -4.07 -2.94 10.58
N ASN A 43 -5.36 -2.83 10.26
CA ASN A 43 -6.44 -3.17 11.17
C ASN A 43 -7.28 -4.26 10.51
N THR A 44 -7.16 -5.47 11.01
CA THR A 44 -7.90 -6.63 10.49
C THR A 44 -9.37 -6.61 10.89
N ASP A 45 -9.68 -5.99 12.02
CA ASP A 45 -11.02 -6.01 12.61
C ASP A 45 -11.91 -5.03 11.84
N GLU A 46 -11.37 -3.85 11.52
CA GLU A 46 -11.97 -2.87 10.61
C GLU A 46 -11.63 -3.12 9.14
N LYS A 47 -10.89 -4.19 8.84
CA LYS A 47 -10.54 -4.63 7.48
C LYS A 47 -9.93 -3.51 6.62
N TYR A 48 -8.85 -2.86 7.07
CA TYR A 48 -8.07 -1.92 6.26
C TYR A 48 -6.56 -2.00 6.46
N ILE A 49 -5.80 -1.47 5.50
CA ILE A 49 -4.39 -1.13 5.65
C ILE A 49 -4.15 0.36 5.40
N ALA A 50 -3.10 0.91 5.99
CA ALA A 50 -2.69 2.30 5.85
C ALA A 50 -1.30 2.39 5.23
N ILE A 51 -1.13 3.31 4.28
CA ILE A 51 0.11 3.50 3.52
C ILE A 51 0.53 4.97 3.58
N LYS A 52 1.83 5.24 3.81
CA LYS A 52 2.44 6.58 3.85
C LYS A 52 3.92 6.59 3.43
N PRO A 53 4.45 7.72 2.95
CA PRO A 53 3.76 8.60 2.00
C PRO A 53 3.28 7.75 0.81
N SER A 54 2.10 8.04 0.28
CA SER A 54 1.44 7.20 -0.71
C SER A 54 1.09 7.94 -2.00
N ILE A 55 1.27 7.27 -3.13
CA ILE A 55 0.79 7.70 -4.44
C ILE A 55 -0.29 6.72 -4.87
N VAL A 56 -1.51 7.24 -4.98
CA VAL A 56 -2.70 6.50 -5.34
C VAL A 56 -2.95 6.64 -6.83
N ASN A 57 -3.20 5.52 -7.50
CA ASN A 57 -3.65 5.48 -8.89
C ASN A 57 -5.04 4.83 -8.97
N LEU A 58 -6.00 5.62 -9.44
CA LEU A 58 -7.41 5.26 -9.66
C LEU A 58 -7.73 5.14 -11.16
N GLY A 59 -6.79 4.66 -11.97
CA GLY A 59 -6.97 4.47 -13.41
C GLY A 59 -6.80 5.75 -14.22
N SER A 60 -7.61 6.78 -13.96
CA SER A 60 -7.55 8.09 -14.63
C SER A 60 -6.88 9.18 -13.78
N GLU A 61 -6.74 8.96 -12.48
CA GLU A 61 -6.27 9.99 -11.55
C GLU A 61 -5.10 9.49 -10.69
N LEU A 62 -4.09 10.34 -10.57
CA LEU A 62 -2.94 10.15 -9.69
C LEU A 62 -2.99 11.19 -8.58
N ARG A 63 -3.00 10.74 -7.33
CA ARG A 63 -2.97 11.62 -6.15
C ARG A 63 -1.82 11.21 -5.23
N LEU A 64 -1.06 12.21 -4.79
CA LEU A 64 -0.08 12.08 -3.71
C LEU A 64 -0.73 12.46 -2.37
N GLU A 65 -0.62 11.57 -1.38
CA GLU A 65 -1.03 11.75 0.02
C GLU A 65 0.23 11.63 0.90
N THR A 66 0.64 12.73 1.52
CA THR A 66 1.83 12.75 2.38
C THR A 66 1.50 13.00 3.86
N GLU A 67 0.46 13.77 4.15
CA GLU A 67 0.04 14.10 5.52
C GLU A 67 -0.90 13.03 6.09
N GLU A 68 -1.90 12.60 5.33
CA GLU A 68 -2.84 11.55 5.71
C GLU A 68 -2.50 10.21 5.07
N PRO A 69 -2.72 9.07 5.78
CA PRO A 69 -2.44 7.77 5.21
C PRO A 69 -3.48 7.46 4.15
N THR A 70 -3.06 6.89 3.02
CA THR A 70 -4.04 6.25 2.15
C THR A 70 -4.56 5.00 2.84
N ILE A 71 -5.86 4.97 3.11
CA ILE A 71 -6.56 3.82 3.64
C ILE A 71 -7.03 2.95 2.48
N LEU A 72 -6.57 1.70 2.46
CA LEU A 72 -7.09 0.68 1.56
C LEU A 72 -7.97 -0.28 2.33
N SER A 73 -9.28 -0.22 2.05
CA SER A 73 -10.24 -1.20 2.55
C SER A 73 -9.96 -2.56 1.94
N LEU A 74 -9.94 -3.59 2.78
CA LEU A 74 -9.71 -4.96 2.38
C LEU A 74 -10.98 -5.49 1.70
N PRO A 75 -10.88 -6.05 0.49
CA PRO A 75 -12.03 -6.64 -0.18
C PRO A 75 -12.52 -7.86 0.60
N GLN A 76 -13.75 -8.32 0.36
CA GLN A 76 -14.28 -9.53 1.02
C GLN A 76 -13.41 -10.78 0.77
N SER A 77 -12.71 -10.84 -0.36
CA SER A 77 -11.72 -11.89 -0.67
C SER A 77 -10.42 -11.78 0.14
N GLY A 78 -10.17 -10.63 0.78
CA GLY A 78 -9.02 -10.38 1.62
C GLY A 78 -7.69 -10.25 0.88
N ILE A 79 -7.68 -10.26 -0.46
CA ILE A 79 -6.45 -10.33 -1.26
C ILE A 79 -5.88 -8.92 -1.47
N ILE A 80 -4.80 -8.62 -0.76
CA ILE A 80 -3.87 -7.56 -1.17
C ILE A 80 -2.67 -8.21 -1.82
N SER A 81 -2.20 -7.62 -2.90
CA SER A 81 -0.92 -7.98 -3.49
C SER A 81 0.11 -6.89 -3.30
N ARG A 82 1.34 -7.28 -2.96
CA ARG A 82 2.49 -6.36 -2.95
C ARG A 82 3.47 -6.69 -4.06
N VAL A 83 3.90 -5.64 -4.75
CA VAL A 83 5.13 -5.64 -5.55
C VAL A 83 6.18 -4.85 -4.77
N PRO A 84 7.29 -5.46 -4.34
CA PRO A 84 8.35 -4.75 -3.63
C PRO A 84 8.87 -3.57 -4.43
N LEU A 85 9.12 -2.45 -3.75
CA LEU A 85 9.70 -1.24 -4.32
C LEU A 85 10.89 -0.84 -3.43
N LYS A 86 12.00 -0.38 -4.04
CA LYS A 86 13.11 0.17 -3.25
C LYS A 86 12.68 1.51 -2.64
N MET A 87 13.17 1.81 -1.45
CA MET A 87 12.84 3.08 -0.77
C MET A 87 13.28 4.29 -1.61
N GLU A 88 14.48 4.24 -2.20
CA GLU A 88 15.01 5.28 -3.10
C GLU A 88 14.10 5.56 -4.30
N ASP A 89 13.54 4.50 -4.90
CA ASP A 89 12.61 4.64 -6.01
C ASP A 89 11.31 5.29 -5.56
N LEU A 90 10.79 4.93 -4.39
CA LEU A 90 9.61 5.56 -3.82
C LEU A 90 9.84 7.05 -3.56
N GLU A 91 10.96 7.41 -2.93
CA GLU A 91 11.32 8.79 -2.65
C GLU A 91 11.42 9.63 -3.91
N ARG A 92 12.03 9.09 -4.97
CA ARG A 92 12.12 9.75 -6.27
C ARG A 92 10.72 10.03 -6.85
N ILE A 93 9.85 9.02 -6.89
CA ILE A 93 8.50 9.19 -7.44
C ILE A 93 7.72 10.22 -6.61
N VAL A 94 7.81 10.19 -5.28
CA VAL A 94 7.14 11.16 -4.40
C VAL A 94 7.63 12.59 -4.71
N LYS A 95 8.95 12.80 -4.81
CA LYS A 95 9.53 14.11 -5.15
C LYS A 95 9.02 14.62 -6.49
N GLU A 96 9.02 13.78 -7.53
CA GLU A 96 8.53 14.15 -8.87
C GLU A 96 7.05 14.57 -8.86
N GLN A 97 6.20 13.89 -8.07
CA GLN A 97 4.78 14.22 -7.96
C GLN A 97 4.52 15.50 -7.15
N VAL A 98 5.32 15.79 -6.12
CA VAL A 98 5.24 17.07 -5.39
C VAL A 98 5.58 18.23 -6.31
N ILE A 99 6.62 18.08 -7.15
CA ILE A 99 7.05 19.14 -8.08
C ILE A 99 5.96 19.45 -9.11
N LYS A 100 5.24 18.43 -9.61
CA LYS A 100 4.14 18.63 -10.58
C LYS A 100 2.90 19.33 -10.00
N LYS A 101 2.78 19.43 -8.67
CA LYS A 101 1.67 20.12 -8.00
C LYS A 101 1.96 21.59 -7.67
N LYS A 102 3.19 22.08 -7.87
CA LYS A 102 3.57 23.49 -7.71
C LYS A 102 3.53 24.20 -9.05
#